data_AF-C1A2E9-F1
#
_entry.id   AF-C1A2E9-F1
#
_cell.length_a   1.000
_cell.length_b   1.000
_cell.length_c   1.000
_cell.angle_alpha   90.00
_cell.angle_beta   90.00
_cell.angle_gamma   90.00
#
_symmetry.space_group_name_H-M   'P 1'
#
loop_
_entity.id
_entity.type
_entity.pdbx_description
1 polymer ?
#
loop_
_entity_poly.entity_id
_entity_poly.type
_entity_poly.pdbx_seq_one_letter_code
_entity_poly.pdbx_strand_id
1 'polypeptide(L)'
;MILTSAPRPVTTTVRGQILTKTFVATPTPNERLFAMSHSDPIRSAFDQLPLKEMDAATLVFAIESAVDEMALPGETLRLAMEVATLAHLDQFRKNGIKSDEDPYIVHPLRNVLRLLRYGCSDVEILSATALHDTVEDRPHAVIALLGGRTADDMSASEAQERASTLIASHFGHRISELVEAVTNPIDYPHDNTTGYQDHVIRAIADPAVFLVKFSDFVDNAGSVKYLSETDRLRLVTKYEPLVEHFKRASLAHANALQLPPAGLDAIAQHIATIEGDFSNTVRGDTENTRQ
;
A
#
# COMPACT_ATOMS: atom_id res chain seq x y z
N MET A 1 4.55 -19.69 47.19
CA MET A 1 3.24 -20.17 47.70
C MET A 1 2.23 -19.73 46.67
N ILE A 2 1.72 -20.59 45.78
CA ILE A 2 0.79 -21.69 46.03
C ILE A 2 1.16 -22.87 45.10
N LEU A 3 1.33 -24.06 45.68
CA LEU A 3 1.59 -25.32 44.98
C LEU A 3 0.25 -25.97 44.66
N THR A 4 -0.09 -26.14 43.38
CA THR A 4 -1.23 -26.95 42.95
C THR A 4 -0.81 -28.41 42.80
N SER A 5 -1.27 -29.26 43.71
CA SER A 5 -0.99 -30.70 43.71
C SER A 5 -1.81 -31.43 42.64
N ALA A 6 -1.17 -32.30 41.86
CA ALA A 6 -1.86 -33.26 41.00
C ALA A 6 -2.67 -34.28 41.84
N PRO A 7 -3.82 -34.77 41.35
CA PRO A 7 -4.65 -35.72 42.09
C PRO A 7 -4.04 -37.12 42.05
N ARG A 8 -4.04 -37.81 43.19
CA ARG A 8 -3.64 -39.23 43.30
C ARG A 8 -4.77 -40.14 42.79
N PRO A 9 -4.45 -41.28 42.13
CA PRO A 9 -5.46 -42.25 41.74
C PRO A 9 -5.93 -43.05 42.96
N VAL A 10 -7.25 -43.23 43.07
CA VAL A 10 -7.88 -44.17 44.00
C VAL A 10 -8.01 -45.51 43.28
N THR A 11 -7.38 -46.56 43.80
CA THR A 11 -7.46 -47.92 43.25
C THR A 11 -8.52 -48.69 44.01
N THR A 12 -9.65 -48.98 43.36
CA THR A 12 -10.63 -49.96 43.85
C THR A 12 -10.57 -51.18 42.94
N THR A 13 -10.06 -52.29 43.47
CA THR A 13 -10.01 -53.57 42.77
C THR A 13 -11.34 -54.29 42.91
N VAL A 14 -12.06 -54.47 41.79
CA VAL A 14 -13.11 -55.49 41.66
C VAL A 14 -12.88 -56.26 40.36
N ARG A 15 -12.84 -57.59 40.53
CA ARG A 15 -12.68 -58.69 39.56
C ARG A 15 -12.99 -58.37 38.09
N GLY A 16 -11.97 -58.60 37.25
CA GLY A 16 -12.09 -59.43 36.04
C GLY A 16 -12.76 -58.82 34.80
N GLN A 17 -12.09 -57.88 34.14
CA GLN A 17 -11.97 -57.74 32.66
C GLN A 17 -11.30 -56.39 32.35
N ILE A 18 -10.12 -56.39 31.73
CA ILE A 18 -9.48 -55.15 31.26
C ILE A 18 -10.04 -54.85 29.87
N LEU A 19 -11.07 -54.01 29.81
CA LEU A 19 -11.43 -53.26 28.60
C LEU A 19 -10.73 -51.91 28.68
N THR A 20 -9.64 -51.72 27.93
CA THR A 20 -9.04 -50.40 27.71
C THR A 20 -9.97 -49.57 26.84
N LYS A 21 -10.92 -48.86 27.48
CA LYS A 21 -11.61 -47.74 26.85
C LYS A 21 -10.67 -46.55 26.88
N THR A 22 -10.00 -46.29 25.76
CA THR A 22 -9.36 -45.00 25.51
C THR A 22 -10.47 -43.96 25.47
N PHE A 23 -10.60 -43.15 26.52
CA PHE A 23 -11.41 -41.94 26.47
C PHE A 23 -10.69 -40.98 25.51
N VAL A 24 -11.10 -40.99 24.25
CA VAL A 24 -10.82 -39.86 23.35
C VAL A 24 -11.63 -38.71 23.91
N ALA A 25 -10.96 -37.78 24.58
CA ALA A 25 -11.57 -36.54 24.99
C ALA A 25 -12.17 -35.89 23.73
N THR A 26 -13.49 -35.72 23.71
CA THR A 26 -14.13 -34.88 22.70
C THR A 26 -13.57 -33.47 22.89
N PRO A 27 -12.95 -32.87 21.87
CA PRO A 27 -12.38 -31.54 21.99
C PRO A 27 -13.49 -30.58 22.40
N THR A 28 -13.17 -29.70 23.34
CA THR A 28 -14.06 -28.61 23.76
C THR A 28 -14.41 -27.74 22.54
N PRO A 29 -15.51 -26.98 22.54
CA PRO A 29 -15.86 -26.09 21.44
C PRO A 29 -14.71 -25.14 21.04
N ASN A 30 -13.83 -24.79 21.99
CA ASN A 30 -12.64 -23.97 21.76
C ASN A 30 -11.48 -24.70 21.07
N GLU A 31 -11.34 -26.01 21.23
CA GLU A 31 -10.26 -26.78 20.59
C GLU A 31 -10.58 -27.12 19.12
N ARG A 32 -11.86 -27.06 18.72
CA ARG A 32 -12.27 -27.17 17.31
C ARG A 32 -11.98 -25.91 16.49
N LEU A 33 -11.73 -24.76 17.13
CA LEU A 33 -11.37 -23.53 16.44
C LEU A 33 -9.91 -23.51 15.96
N PHE A 34 -9.03 -24.33 16.54
CA PHE A 34 -7.59 -24.25 16.30
C PHE A 34 -7.01 -25.35 15.38
N ALA A 35 -7.87 -26.13 14.72
CA ALA A 35 -7.43 -27.27 13.90
C ALA A 35 -8.08 -27.32 12.51
N MET A 36 -8.31 -26.17 11.89
CA MET A 36 -8.60 -26.08 10.46
C MET A 36 -7.74 -24.99 9.83
N SER A 37 -6.67 -25.41 9.16
CA SER A 37 -5.95 -24.61 8.16
C SER A 37 -6.83 -24.42 6.93
N HIS A 38 -7.87 -23.61 7.07
CA HIS A 38 -8.59 -22.99 5.98
C HIS A 38 -8.48 -21.48 6.24
N SER A 39 -7.93 -20.74 5.29
CA SER A 39 -8.01 -19.28 5.31
C SER A 39 -9.45 -18.89 5.61
N ASP A 40 -9.63 -17.99 6.59
CA ASP A 40 -10.92 -17.41 6.92
C ASP A 40 -11.62 -16.98 5.61
N PRO A 41 -12.83 -17.48 5.30
CA PRO A 41 -13.50 -17.21 4.03
C PRO A 41 -13.64 -15.72 3.71
N ILE A 42 -13.78 -14.87 4.74
CA ILE A 42 -13.87 -13.42 4.56
C ILE A 42 -12.51 -12.85 4.12
N ARG A 43 -11.42 -13.30 4.75
CA ARG A 43 -10.05 -12.90 4.36
C ARG A 43 -9.73 -13.33 2.94
N SER A 44 -10.05 -14.58 2.61
CA SER A 44 -9.87 -15.09 1.25
C SER A 44 -10.67 -14.28 0.22
N ALA A 45 -11.82 -13.70 0.60
CA ALA A 45 -12.59 -12.82 -0.29
C ALA A 45 -11.88 -11.47 -0.49
N PHE A 46 -11.31 -10.88 0.56
CA PHE A 46 -10.50 -9.65 0.44
C PHE A 46 -9.25 -9.85 -0.41
N ASP A 47 -8.56 -10.97 -0.27
CA ASP A 47 -7.34 -11.26 -1.05
C ASP A 47 -7.62 -11.41 -2.54
N GLN A 48 -8.73 -12.08 -2.88
CA GLN A 48 -9.11 -12.36 -4.26
C GLN A 48 -9.77 -11.16 -4.97
N LEU A 49 -10.34 -10.22 -4.21
CA LEU A 49 -11.02 -9.06 -4.79
C LEU A 49 -9.99 -8.14 -5.49
N PRO A 50 -10.15 -7.84 -6.79
CA PRO A 50 -9.23 -6.96 -7.50
C PRO A 50 -9.21 -5.54 -6.91
N LEU A 51 -8.03 -4.93 -6.77
CA LEU A 51 -7.89 -3.57 -6.20
C LEU A 51 -8.79 -2.53 -6.89
N LYS A 52 -8.97 -2.65 -8.21
CA LYS A 52 -9.84 -1.76 -9.00
C LYS A 52 -11.33 -1.87 -8.64
N GLU A 53 -11.75 -2.98 -8.03
CA GLU A 53 -13.13 -3.25 -7.65
C GLU A 53 -13.42 -2.83 -6.20
N MET A 54 -12.41 -2.38 -5.46
CA MET A 54 -12.56 -1.94 -4.07
C MET A 54 -12.91 -0.45 -4.00
N ASP A 55 -13.87 -0.10 -3.17
CA ASP A 55 -14.10 1.30 -2.73
C ASP A 55 -13.30 1.60 -1.45
N ALA A 56 -13.41 2.81 -0.91
CA ALA A 56 -12.67 3.23 0.26
C ALA A 56 -12.91 2.32 1.48
N ALA A 57 -14.17 1.94 1.76
CA ALA A 57 -14.50 1.08 2.90
C ALA A 57 -13.91 -0.32 2.73
N THR A 58 -14.05 -0.89 1.53
CA THR A 58 -13.48 -2.20 1.20
C THR A 58 -11.96 -2.21 1.33
N LEU A 59 -11.29 -1.13 0.91
CA LEU A 59 -9.84 -0.98 1.06
C LEU A 59 -9.42 -0.91 2.52
N VAL A 60 -10.10 -0.12 3.36
CA VAL A 60 -9.79 -0.03 4.79
C VAL A 60 -9.88 -1.41 5.45
N PHE A 61 -10.98 -2.13 5.26
CA PHE A 61 -11.15 -3.45 5.87
C PHE A 61 -10.17 -4.49 5.33
N ALA A 62 -9.83 -4.44 4.03
CA ALA A 62 -8.82 -5.32 3.47
C ALA A 62 -7.42 -5.03 4.03
N ILE A 63 -7.06 -3.76 4.24
CA ILE A 63 -5.80 -3.36 4.87
C ILE A 63 -5.75 -3.82 6.32
N GLU A 64 -6.80 -3.58 7.10
CA GLU A 64 -6.85 -4.02 8.50
C GLU A 64 -6.75 -5.55 8.61
N SER A 65 -7.46 -6.28 7.75
CA SER A 65 -7.38 -7.74 7.68
C SER A 65 -5.96 -8.23 7.36
N ALA A 66 -5.26 -7.58 6.42
CA ALA A 66 -3.89 -7.94 6.05
C ALA A 66 -2.87 -7.59 7.15
N VAL A 67 -3.04 -6.45 7.83
CA VAL A 67 -2.23 -6.03 8.99
C VAL A 67 -2.35 -7.03 10.12
N ASP A 68 -3.58 -7.48 10.43
CA ASP A 68 -3.84 -8.49 11.45
C ASP A 68 -3.23 -9.84 11.10
N GLU A 69 -3.33 -10.26 9.84
CA GLU A 69 -2.75 -11.52 9.36
C GLU A 69 -1.22 -11.52 9.44
N MET A 70 -0.60 -10.40 9.08
CA MET A 70 0.85 -10.24 9.14
C MET A 70 1.36 -9.90 10.55
N ALA A 71 0.46 -9.79 11.54
CA ALA A 71 0.75 -9.43 12.92
C ALA A 71 1.59 -8.14 13.06
N LEU A 72 1.28 -7.13 12.24
CA LEU A 72 2.00 -5.86 12.23
C LEU A 72 1.50 -4.93 13.34
N PRO A 73 2.36 -4.10 13.95
CA PRO A 73 1.94 -3.01 14.84
C PRO A 73 1.29 -1.89 14.01
N GLY A 74 -0.01 -2.02 13.75
CA GLY A 74 -0.76 -1.22 12.77
C GLY A 74 -1.21 0.17 13.24
N GLU A 75 -0.90 0.60 14.47
CA GLU A 75 -1.40 1.87 15.03
C GLU A 75 -0.90 3.07 14.23
N THR A 76 0.39 3.10 13.88
CA THR A 76 0.99 4.18 13.08
C THR A 76 0.39 4.24 11.68
N LEU A 77 0.21 3.07 11.03
CA LEU A 77 -0.41 2.98 9.71
C LEU A 77 -1.87 3.44 9.74
N ARG A 78 -2.63 3.03 10.75
CA ARG A 78 -4.02 3.46 10.92
C ARG A 78 -4.12 4.98 11.05
N LEU A 79 -3.29 5.58 11.91
CA LEU A 79 -3.25 7.04 12.05
C LEU A 79 -2.84 7.74 10.73
N ALA A 80 -1.90 7.17 9.98
CA ALA A 80 -1.49 7.69 8.68
C ALA A 80 -2.65 7.66 7.66
N MET A 81 -3.42 6.56 7.65
CA MET A 81 -4.62 6.42 6.83
C MET A 81 -5.73 7.40 7.24
N GLU A 82 -5.93 7.62 8.54
CA GLU A 82 -6.90 8.62 9.06
C GLU A 82 -6.53 10.03 8.61
N VAL A 83 -5.24 10.42 8.75
CA VAL A 83 -4.74 11.72 8.28
C VAL A 83 -4.91 11.87 6.78
N ALA A 84 -4.52 10.87 5.99
CA ALA A 84 -4.69 10.89 4.54
C ALA A 84 -6.17 11.01 4.14
N THR A 85 -7.06 10.28 4.82
CA THR A 85 -8.51 10.31 4.56
C THR A 85 -9.07 11.71 4.80
N LEU A 86 -8.71 12.34 5.90
CA LEU A 86 -9.20 13.67 6.24
C LEU A 86 -8.54 14.77 5.38
N ALA A 87 -7.25 14.65 5.06
CA ALA A 87 -6.55 15.60 4.20
C ALA A 87 -7.12 15.63 2.78
N HIS A 88 -7.53 14.47 2.27
CA HIS A 88 -8.10 14.30 0.93
C HIS A 88 -9.64 14.25 0.90
N LEU A 89 -10.34 14.63 1.99
CA LEU A 89 -11.79 14.46 2.15
C LEU A 89 -12.60 15.05 0.98
N ASP A 90 -12.26 16.25 0.55
CA ASP A 90 -12.93 16.96 -0.54
C ASP A 90 -12.20 16.82 -1.89
N GLN A 91 -11.34 15.81 -2.05
CA GLN A 91 -10.63 15.54 -3.30
C GLN A 91 -11.25 14.39 -4.08
N PHE A 92 -11.38 14.59 -5.39
CA PHE A 92 -11.76 13.55 -6.34
C PHE A 92 -10.64 13.33 -7.34
N ARG A 93 -10.41 12.07 -7.71
CA ARG A 93 -9.36 11.71 -8.66
C ARG A 93 -9.83 12.05 -10.08
N LYS A 94 -9.07 12.89 -10.77
CA LYS A 94 -9.19 13.00 -12.24
C LYS A 94 -8.80 11.66 -12.83
N ASN A 95 -9.64 11.08 -13.68
CA ASN A 95 -9.41 9.76 -14.28
C ASN A 95 -9.48 8.61 -13.25
N GLY A 96 -10.55 8.60 -12.44
CA GLY A 96 -10.83 7.48 -11.55
C GLY A 96 -11.03 6.16 -12.32
N ILE A 97 -10.87 5.04 -11.62
CA ILE A 97 -10.89 3.72 -12.26
C ILE A 97 -12.32 3.20 -12.40
N LYS A 98 -13.20 3.52 -11.43
CA LYS A 98 -14.61 3.14 -11.48
C LYS A 98 -15.49 4.26 -12.04
N SER A 99 -15.22 5.50 -11.65
CA SER A 99 -15.90 6.69 -12.16
C SER A 99 -14.93 7.85 -12.30
N ASP A 100 -15.32 8.88 -13.06
CA ASP A 100 -14.58 10.14 -13.16
C ASP A 100 -14.56 10.94 -11.83
N GLU A 101 -15.22 10.43 -10.78
CA GLU A 101 -15.39 11.06 -9.46
C GLU A 101 -15.02 10.08 -8.32
N ASP A 102 -14.07 9.17 -8.53
CA ASP A 102 -13.57 8.34 -7.42
C ASP A 102 -12.96 9.25 -6.33
N PRO A 103 -13.35 9.11 -5.04
CA PRO A 103 -12.71 9.85 -3.95
C PRO A 103 -11.21 9.60 -3.95
N TYR A 104 -10.40 10.65 -3.82
CA TYR A 104 -8.95 10.55 -4.02
C TYR A 104 -8.30 9.56 -3.05
N ILE A 105 -8.82 9.46 -1.82
CA ILE A 105 -8.32 8.52 -0.80
C ILE A 105 -8.27 7.06 -1.27
N VAL A 106 -9.08 6.67 -2.26
CA VAL A 106 -9.01 5.33 -2.87
C VAL A 106 -7.61 5.07 -3.44
N HIS A 107 -6.93 6.07 -3.99
CA HIS A 107 -5.59 5.91 -4.58
C HIS A 107 -4.53 5.57 -3.52
N PRO A 108 -4.27 6.38 -2.47
CA PRO A 108 -3.31 6.01 -1.43
C PRO A 108 -3.63 4.68 -0.75
N LEU A 109 -4.92 4.37 -0.50
CA LEU A 109 -5.32 3.11 0.11
C LEU A 109 -5.05 1.90 -0.81
N ARG A 110 -5.30 2.01 -2.12
CA ARG A 110 -4.89 0.96 -3.07
C ARG A 110 -3.38 0.76 -3.07
N ASN A 111 -2.60 1.84 -2.93
CA ASN A 111 -1.14 1.76 -2.90
C ASN A 111 -0.64 1.03 -1.65
N VAL A 112 -1.23 1.30 -0.48
CA VAL A 112 -0.94 0.58 0.77
C VAL A 112 -1.28 -0.90 0.63
N LEU A 113 -2.51 -1.24 0.20
CA LEU A 113 -2.94 -2.62 0.07
C LEU A 113 -2.12 -3.39 -0.98
N ARG A 114 -1.68 -2.73 -2.06
CA ARG A 114 -0.79 -3.33 -3.06
C ARG A 114 0.55 -3.74 -2.45
N LEU A 115 1.15 -2.88 -1.61
CA LEU A 115 2.40 -3.21 -0.94
C LEU A 115 2.22 -4.36 0.07
N LEU A 116 1.13 -4.37 0.82
CA LEU A 116 0.77 -5.50 1.69
C LEU A 116 0.63 -6.81 0.88
N ARG A 117 -0.01 -6.76 -0.29
CA ARG A 117 -0.14 -7.91 -1.21
C ARG A 117 1.19 -8.35 -1.82
N TYR A 118 2.17 -7.47 -1.94
CA TYR A 118 3.55 -7.87 -2.27
C TYR A 118 4.29 -8.48 -1.07
N GLY A 119 3.71 -8.46 0.13
CA GLY A 119 4.33 -8.94 1.36
C GLY A 119 5.18 -7.91 2.09
N CYS A 120 5.01 -6.60 1.79
CA CYS A 120 5.67 -5.54 2.54
C CYS A 120 5.14 -5.51 3.98
N SER A 121 6.04 -5.69 4.95
CA SER A 121 5.74 -5.68 6.40
C SER A 121 6.31 -4.46 7.13
N ASP A 122 7.01 -3.57 6.42
CA ASP A 122 7.57 -2.36 7.00
C ASP A 122 6.46 -1.30 7.16
N VAL A 123 6.00 -1.14 8.41
CA VAL A 123 4.91 -0.22 8.78
C VAL A 123 5.24 1.23 8.42
N GLU A 124 6.50 1.65 8.45
CA GLU A 124 6.86 3.03 8.11
C GLU A 124 6.79 3.26 6.60
N ILE A 125 7.15 2.27 5.77
CA ILE A 125 6.93 2.31 4.30
C ILE A 125 5.43 2.35 3.99
N LEU A 126 4.63 1.51 4.66
CA LEU A 126 3.18 1.50 4.48
C LEU A 126 2.54 2.84 4.91
N SER A 127 3.01 3.42 6.02
CA SER A 127 2.54 4.72 6.52
C SER A 127 2.92 5.86 5.58
N ALA A 128 4.16 5.88 5.08
CA ALA A 128 4.59 6.84 4.07
C ALA A 128 3.79 6.67 2.77
N THR A 129 3.42 5.44 2.39
CA THR A 129 2.55 5.17 1.24
C THR A 129 1.14 5.74 1.44
N ALA A 130 0.57 5.64 2.64
CA ALA A 130 -0.72 6.26 2.94
C ALA A 130 -0.64 7.81 2.83
N LEU A 131 0.49 8.41 3.20
CA LEU A 131 0.70 9.85 3.27
C LEU A 131 1.33 10.48 2.02
N HIS A 132 1.74 9.69 1.02
CA HIS A 132 2.69 10.13 -0.02
C HIS A 132 2.29 11.40 -0.78
N ASP A 133 1.00 11.63 -1.02
CA ASP A 133 0.50 12.81 -1.72
C ASP A 133 0.02 13.94 -0.78
N THR A 134 0.01 13.71 0.53
CA THR A 134 -0.60 14.66 1.48
C THR A 134 0.20 15.95 1.62
N VAL A 135 1.54 15.87 1.59
CA VAL A 135 2.41 17.06 1.66
C VAL A 135 2.36 17.84 0.35
N GLU A 136 2.37 17.16 -0.80
CA GLU A 136 2.32 17.80 -2.11
C GLU A 136 1.00 18.51 -2.36
N ASP A 137 -0.11 17.78 -2.21
CA ASP A 137 -1.44 18.25 -2.64
C ASP A 137 -2.21 18.98 -1.54
N ARG A 138 -1.95 18.64 -0.27
CA ARG A 138 -2.78 19.03 0.88
C ARG A 138 -2.00 19.52 2.11
N PRO A 139 -0.91 20.29 1.98
CA PRO A 139 -0.06 20.64 3.11
C PRO A 139 -0.84 21.42 4.19
N HIS A 140 -1.73 22.35 3.82
CA HIS A 140 -2.55 23.08 4.79
C HIS A 140 -3.53 22.19 5.57
N ALA A 141 -4.11 21.17 4.93
CA ALA A 141 -5.01 20.24 5.61
C ALA A 141 -4.23 19.38 6.60
N VAL A 142 -3.05 18.90 6.22
CA VAL A 142 -2.14 18.17 7.13
C VAL A 142 -1.75 19.03 8.33
N ILE A 143 -1.38 20.29 8.09
CA ILE A 143 -1.04 21.24 9.16
C ILE A 143 -2.20 21.39 10.15
N ALA A 144 -3.42 21.58 9.66
CA ALA A 144 -4.60 21.74 10.51
C ALA A 144 -4.91 20.47 11.33
N LEU A 145 -4.85 19.30 10.70
CA LEU A 145 -5.12 18.00 11.34
C LEU A 145 -4.11 17.65 12.43
N LEU A 146 -2.83 18.00 12.21
CA LEU A 146 -1.75 17.74 13.16
C LEU A 146 -1.53 18.89 14.15
N GLY A 147 -2.52 19.76 14.34
CA GLY A 147 -2.51 20.80 15.38
C GLY A 147 -1.57 21.99 15.11
N GLY A 148 -1.09 22.12 13.88
CA GLY A 148 -0.32 23.27 13.43
C GLY A 148 -1.20 24.49 13.12
N ARG A 149 -0.54 25.61 12.81
CA ARG A 149 -1.21 26.85 12.37
C ARG A 149 -0.75 27.21 10.96
N THR A 150 -1.70 27.59 10.12
CA THR A 150 -1.46 28.19 8.81
C THR A 150 -1.50 29.71 8.93
N ALA A 151 -0.79 30.39 8.03
CA ALA A 151 -0.87 31.83 7.82
C ALA A 151 -1.47 32.08 6.43
N ASP A 152 -2.22 33.17 6.25
CA ASP A 152 -2.92 33.46 5.00
C ASP A 152 -1.97 33.74 3.82
N ASP A 153 -0.74 34.17 4.12
CA ASP A 153 0.32 34.50 3.16
C ASP A 153 1.43 33.42 3.06
N MET A 154 1.19 32.24 3.64
CA MET A 154 2.14 31.13 3.61
C MET A 154 2.37 30.64 2.18
N SER A 155 3.62 30.61 1.75
CA SER A 155 3.99 30.04 0.45
C SER A 155 3.80 28.52 0.42
N ALA A 156 3.70 27.95 -0.77
CA ALA A 156 3.60 26.50 -0.94
C ALA A 156 4.79 25.75 -0.31
N SER A 157 6.01 26.32 -0.40
CA SER A 157 7.22 25.74 0.19
C SER A 157 7.17 25.73 1.70
N GLU A 158 6.78 26.86 2.30
CA GLU A 158 6.60 26.94 3.75
C GLU A 158 5.49 26.01 4.26
N ALA A 159 4.42 25.83 3.47
CA ALA A 159 3.35 24.89 3.79
C ALA A 159 3.85 23.43 3.76
N GLN A 160 4.59 23.05 2.72
CA GLN A 160 5.18 21.71 2.62
C GLN A 160 6.17 21.43 3.75
N GLU A 161 7.12 22.35 4.00
CA GLU A 161 8.12 22.21 5.08
C GLU A 161 7.45 22.07 6.46
N ARG A 162 6.40 22.86 6.70
CA ARG A 162 5.65 22.80 7.96
C ARG A 162 4.85 21.50 8.08
N ALA A 163 4.22 21.04 7.00
CA ALA A 163 3.52 19.75 6.99
C ALA A 163 4.49 18.60 7.27
N SER A 164 5.65 18.57 6.61
CA SER A 164 6.70 17.58 6.86
C SER A 164 7.20 17.61 8.30
N THR A 165 7.47 18.79 8.86
CA THR A 165 7.88 18.94 10.28
C THR A 165 6.85 18.34 11.24
N LEU A 166 5.56 18.54 10.96
CA LEU A 166 4.47 17.95 11.75
C LEU A 166 4.38 16.44 11.55
N ILE A 167 4.55 15.94 10.32
CA ILE A 167 4.63 14.50 10.06
C ILE A 167 5.78 13.87 10.85
N ALA A 168 6.98 14.45 10.81
CA ALA A 168 8.12 13.97 11.60
C ALA A 168 7.82 13.92 13.11
N SER A 169 7.09 14.92 13.62
CA SER A 169 6.74 15.01 15.05
C SER A 169 5.69 13.97 15.48
N HIS A 170 4.75 13.63 14.60
CA HIS A 170 3.64 12.71 14.90
C HIS A 170 3.93 11.24 14.54
N PHE A 171 4.69 11.01 13.47
CA PHE A 171 4.94 9.68 12.91
C PHE A 171 6.39 9.23 13.04
N GLY A 172 7.32 10.16 13.25
CA GLY A 172 8.75 9.89 13.31
C GLY A 172 9.51 10.33 12.06
N HIS A 173 10.82 10.55 12.23
CA HIS A 173 11.69 11.11 11.18
C HIS A 173 11.71 10.28 9.90
N ARG A 174 11.81 8.95 10.01
CA ARG A 174 11.91 8.08 8.82
C ARG A 174 10.65 8.15 7.94
N ILE A 175 9.46 8.24 8.53
CA ILE A 175 8.22 8.42 7.75
C ILE A 175 8.23 9.79 7.04
N SER A 176 8.64 10.86 7.72
CA SER A 176 8.79 12.19 7.10
C SER A 176 9.77 12.16 5.95
N GLU A 177 10.96 11.59 6.14
CA GLU A 177 12.00 11.47 5.10
C GLU A 177 11.50 10.69 3.89
N LEU A 178 10.74 9.61 4.09
CA LEU A 178 10.13 8.86 3.00
C LEU A 178 9.07 9.67 2.26
N VAL A 179 8.19 10.38 2.98
CA VAL A 179 7.16 11.25 2.38
C VAL A 179 7.79 12.41 1.60
N GLU A 180 8.83 13.04 2.16
CA GLU A 180 9.60 14.08 1.49
C GLU A 180 10.29 13.56 0.23
N ALA A 181 10.91 12.37 0.29
CA ALA A 181 11.60 11.76 -0.85
C ALA A 181 10.65 11.42 -2.01
N VAL A 182 9.36 11.19 -1.73
CA VAL A 182 8.34 10.92 -2.77
C VAL A 182 7.54 12.14 -3.18
N THR A 183 7.63 13.25 -2.44
CA THR A 183 6.97 14.51 -2.78
C THR A 183 7.70 15.18 -3.94
N ASN A 184 6.98 15.60 -4.99
CA ASN A 184 7.59 16.31 -6.11
C ASN A 184 8.01 17.74 -5.67
N PRO A 185 9.21 18.21 -6.07
CA PRO A 185 9.62 19.59 -5.87
C PRO A 185 8.62 20.61 -6.46
N ILE A 186 8.41 21.73 -5.74
CA ILE A 186 7.48 22.81 -6.11
C ILE A 186 7.84 23.47 -7.45
N ASP A 187 9.13 23.54 -7.78
CA ASP A 187 9.64 24.28 -8.94
C ASP A 187 9.86 23.40 -10.18
N TYR A 188 8.85 22.64 -10.60
CA TYR A 188 8.87 22.08 -11.95
C TYR A 188 8.31 23.10 -12.96
N PRO A 189 9.14 23.63 -13.88
CA PRO A 189 8.60 24.24 -15.09
C PRO A 189 7.70 23.21 -15.76
N HIS A 190 6.47 23.57 -16.10
CA HIS A 190 5.46 22.67 -16.69
C HIS A 190 5.92 21.98 -18.00
N ASP A 191 7.06 22.37 -18.57
CA ASP A 191 7.67 21.83 -19.77
C ASP A 191 8.95 20.97 -19.51
N ASN A 192 9.40 20.86 -18.26
CA ASN A 192 10.66 20.16 -17.91
C ASN A 192 10.43 18.70 -17.51
N THR A 193 9.92 17.90 -18.46
CA THR A 193 9.73 16.44 -18.29
C THR A 193 11.02 15.72 -17.86
N THR A 194 12.19 16.23 -18.27
CA THR A 194 13.51 15.72 -17.86
C THR A 194 13.76 15.88 -16.37
N GLY A 195 13.41 17.04 -15.79
CA GLY A 195 13.60 17.28 -14.35
C GLY A 195 12.75 16.34 -13.47
N TYR A 196 11.53 16.04 -13.88
CA TYR A 196 10.65 15.10 -13.18
C TYR A 196 11.26 13.70 -13.20
N GLN A 197 11.70 13.25 -14.39
CA GLN A 197 12.34 11.94 -14.54
C GLN A 197 13.61 11.83 -13.69
N ASP A 198 14.48 12.83 -13.72
CA ASP A 198 15.73 12.83 -12.93
C ASP A 198 15.48 12.73 -11.43
N HIS A 199 14.44 13.42 -10.92
CA HIS A 199 14.06 13.30 -9.53
C HIS A 199 13.56 11.90 -9.20
N VAL A 200 12.63 11.34 -10.00
CA VAL A 200 12.13 9.97 -9.78
C VAL A 200 13.28 8.96 -9.81
N ILE A 201 14.18 9.05 -10.80
CA ILE A 201 15.33 8.14 -10.94
C ILE A 201 16.25 8.21 -9.71
N ARG A 202 16.51 9.41 -9.19
CA ARG A 202 17.30 9.58 -7.96
C ARG A 202 16.57 9.04 -6.73
N ALA A 203 15.27 9.30 -6.62
CA ALA A 203 14.45 8.87 -5.49
C ALA A 203 14.40 7.35 -5.38
N ILE A 204 14.14 6.64 -6.49
CA ILE A 204 14.03 5.16 -6.50
C ILE A 204 15.37 4.43 -6.34
N ALA A 205 16.49 5.15 -6.20
CA ALA A 205 17.76 4.55 -5.80
C ALA A 205 17.73 4.08 -4.33
N ASP A 206 16.83 4.61 -3.51
CA ASP A 206 16.51 4.07 -2.19
C ASP A 206 15.44 2.96 -2.31
N PRO A 207 15.63 1.77 -1.72
CA PRO A 207 14.69 0.65 -1.86
C PRO A 207 13.33 0.90 -1.18
N ALA A 208 13.29 1.67 -0.09
CA ALA A 208 12.04 2.00 0.58
C ALA A 208 11.23 3.03 -0.24
N VAL A 209 11.91 4.07 -0.74
CA VAL A 209 11.33 5.06 -1.65
C VAL A 209 10.87 4.41 -2.96
N PHE A 210 11.64 3.44 -3.48
CA PHE A 210 11.25 2.62 -4.63
C PHE A 210 9.90 1.95 -4.41
N LEU A 211 9.64 1.31 -3.26
CA LEU A 211 8.35 0.64 -3.02
C LEU A 211 7.16 1.62 -3.07
N VAL A 212 7.31 2.79 -2.43
CA VAL A 212 6.27 3.82 -2.43
C VAL A 212 6.00 4.32 -3.85
N LYS A 213 7.04 4.80 -4.55
CA LYS A 213 6.93 5.30 -5.94
C LYS A 213 6.52 4.22 -6.93
N PHE A 214 6.92 2.97 -6.73
CA PHE A 214 6.52 1.86 -7.59
C PHE A 214 5.04 1.55 -7.44
N SER A 215 4.50 1.55 -6.21
CA SER A 215 3.06 1.33 -6.00
C SER A 215 2.22 2.43 -6.63
N ASP A 216 2.64 3.69 -6.48
CA ASP A 216 2.03 4.85 -7.17
C ASP A 216 2.13 4.72 -8.70
N PHE A 217 3.32 4.41 -9.22
CA PHE A 217 3.56 4.16 -10.64
C PHE A 217 2.63 3.07 -11.18
N VAL A 218 2.47 1.94 -10.49
CA VAL A 218 1.56 0.87 -10.91
C VAL A 218 0.10 1.34 -10.92
N ASP A 219 -0.33 2.14 -9.96
CA ASP A 219 -1.70 2.64 -9.89
C ASP A 219 -2.01 3.67 -10.99
N ASN A 220 -1.03 4.47 -11.39
CA ASN A 220 -1.16 5.50 -12.41
C ASN A 220 -0.92 4.95 -13.84
N ALA A 221 0.17 4.24 -14.05
CA ALA A 221 0.53 3.65 -15.35
C ALA A 221 -0.35 2.44 -15.69
N GLY A 222 -0.77 1.66 -14.69
CA GLY A 222 -1.65 0.51 -14.91
C GLY A 222 -3.10 0.88 -15.24
N SER A 223 -3.52 2.13 -15.01
CA SER A 223 -4.88 2.59 -15.29
C SER A 223 -5.09 3.12 -16.71
N VAL A 224 -4.02 3.27 -17.51
CA VAL A 224 -4.09 3.93 -18.85
C VAL A 224 -5.10 3.30 -19.80
N LYS A 225 -5.34 1.99 -19.69
CA LYS A 225 -6.31 1.25 -20.51
C LYS A 225 -7.78 1.59 -20.25
N TYR A 226 -8.07 2.31 -19.17
CA TYR A 226 -9.41 2.74 -18.80
C TYR A 226 -9.69 4.19 -19.17
N LEU A 227 -8.71 4.89 -19.76
CA LEU A 227 -8.76 6.33 -19.96
C LEU A 227 -9.22 6.71 -21.37
N SER A 228 -9.68 7.95 -21.50
CA SER A 228 -9.83 8.62 -22.78
C SER A 228 -8.51 8.57 -23.57
N GLU A 229 -8.57 8.65 -24.90
CA GLU A 229 -7.36 8.67 -25.73
C GLU A 229 -6.40 9.79 -25.32
N THR A 230 -6.91 11.01 -25.12
CA THR A 230 -6.10 12.16 -24.71
C THR A 230 -5.39 11.93 -23.37
N ASP A 231 -6.09 11.42 -22.36
CA ASP A 231 -5.51 11.15 -21.04
C ASP A 231 -4.53 9.97 -21.07
N ARG A 232 -4.87 8.93 -21.84
CA ARG A 232 -4.00 7.77 -22.07
C ARG A 232 -2.67 8.21 -22.67
N LEU A 233 -2.68 9.01 -23.74
CA LEU A 233 -1.46 9.51 -24.36
C LEU A 233 -0.64 10.37 -23.41
N ARG A 234 -1.29 11.28 -22.68
CA ARG A 234 -0.62 12.11 -21.68
C ARG A 234 0.09 11.28 -20.61
N LEU A 235 -0.56 10.23 -20.08
CA LEU A 235 0.06 9.37 -19.08
C LEU A 235 1.15 8.47 -19.66
N VAL A 236 0.97 7.94 -20.87
CA VAL A 236 2.02 7.16 -21.55
C VAL A 236 3.26 8.02 -21.77
N THR A 237 3.13 9.26 -22.27
CA THR A 237 4.26 10.19 -22.43
C THR A 237 4.95 10.49 -21.09
N LYS A 238 4.19 10.57 -19.99
CA LYS A 238 4.74 10.81 -18.64
C LYS A 238 5.51 9.61 -18.10
N TYR A 239 4.99 8.40 -18.28
CA TYR A 239 5.43 7.20 -17.55
C TYR A 239 6.25 6.19 -18.36
N GLU A 240 6.10 6.15 -19.68
CA GLU A 240 6.87 5.22 -20.54
C GLU A 240 8.38 5.35 -20.35
N PRO A 241 8.96 6.56 -20.30
CA PRO A 241 10.41 6.71 -20.13
C PRO A 241 10.93 6.15 -18.80
N LEU A 242 10.05 5.98 -17.80
CA LEU A 242 10.40 5.48 -16.47
C LEU A 242 10.37 3.95 -16.35
N VAL A 243 9.75 3.23 -17.29
CA VAL A 243 9.56 1.77 -17.21
C VAL A 243 10.89 1.04 -17.01
N GLU A 244 11.88 1.33 -17.86
CA GLU A 244 13.19 0.69 -17.78
C GLU A 244 13.96 1.07 -16.50
N HIS A 245 13.72 2.25 -15.94
CA HIS A 245 14.32 2.65 -14.66
C HIS A 245 13.72 1.89 -13.48
N PHE A 246 12.39 1.74 -13.43
CA PHE A 246 11.73 0.91 -12.41
C PHE A 246 12.13 -0.56 -12.52
N LYS A 247 12.29 -1.09 -13.74
CA LYS A 247 12.77 -2.45 -13.99
C LYS A 247 14.20 -2.69 -13.51
N ARG A 248 15.11 -1.74 -13.77
CA ARG A 248 16.49 -1.85 -13.27
C ARG A 248 16.55 -1.71 -11.75
N ALA A 249 15.79 -0.77 -11.18
CA ALA A 249 15.72 -0.57 -9.74
C ALA A 249 15.15 -1.80 -9.02
N SER A 250 14.09 -2.43 -9.55
CA SER A 250 13.50 -3.63 -8.93
C SER A 250 14.49 -4.80 -8.88
N LEU A 251 15.29 -4.99 -9.94
CA LEU A 251 16.33 -6.01 -9.99
C LEU A 251 17.50 -5.69 -9.05
N ALA A 252 17.93 -4.44 -9.00
CA ALA A 252 19.02 -4.00 -8.13
C ALA A 252 18.67 -4.13 -6.64
N HIS A 253 17.41 -3.86 -6.29
CA HIS A 253 16.92 -3.86 -4.92
C HIS A 253 16.42 -5.22 -4.43
N ALA A 254 16.34 -6.27 -5.26
CA ALA A 254 15.65 -7.52 -4.95
C ALA A 254 15.89 -8.06 -3.52
N ASN A 255 17.13 -8.04 -3.04
CA ASN A 255 17.48 -8.47 -1.68
C ASN A 255 17.15 -7.43 -0.59
N ALA A 256 17.25 -6.13 -0.92
CA ALA A 256 17.02 -5.02 0.01
C ALA A 256 15.53 -4.72 0.25
N LEU A 257 14.64 -5.10 -0.69
CA LEU A 257 13.19 -4.90 -0.56
C LEU A 257 12.56 -5.76 0.55
N GLN A 258 13.24 -6.83 0.98
CA GLN A 258 12.76 -7.75 2.03
C GLN A 258 11.35 -8.34 1.74
N LEU A 259 10.99 -8.46 0.46
CA LEU A 259 9.73 -9.06 0.03
C LEU A 259 9.88 -10.58 -0.16
N PRO A 260 8.81 -11.37 0.02
CA PRO A 260 8.80 -12.76 -0.38
C PRO A 260 8.99 -12.91 -1.91
N PRO A 261 9.46 -14.07 -2.40
CA PRO A 261 9.63 -14.32 -3.83
C PRO A 261 8.39 -14.01 -4.66
N ALA A 262 7.20 -14.39 -4.18
CA ALA A 262 5.93 -14.09 -4.84
C ALA A 262 5.67 -12.58 -4.99
N GLY A 263 6.14 -11.76 -4.05
CA GLY A 263 6.07 -10.30 -4.14
C GLY A 263 7.00 -9.73 -5.21
N LEU A 264 8.22 -10.25 -5.30
CA LEU A 264 9.18 -9.88 -6.36
C LEU A 264 8.65 -10.28 -7.75
N ASP A 265 8.06 -11.47 -7.86
CA ASP A 265 7.42 -11.95 -9.10
C ASP A 265 6.24 -11.05 -9.49
N ALA A 266 5.42 -10.62 -8.52
CA ALA A 266 4.31 -9.70 -8.76
C ALA A 266 4.78 -8.32 -9.25
N ILE A 267 5.86 -7.78 -8.67
CA ILE A 267 6.50 -6.54 -9.15
C ILE A 267 6.94 -6.70 -10.61
N ALA A 268 7.65 -7.79 -10.94
CA ALA A 268 8.10 -8.06 -12.31
C ALA A 268 6.94 -8.19 -13.29
N GLN A 269 5.87 -8.88 -12.89
CA GLN A 269 4.66 -9.04 -13.72
C GLN A 269 3.95 -7.70 -13.97
N HIS A 270 3.88 -6.81 -12.98
CA HIS A 270 3.30 -5.47 -13.15
C HIS A 270 4.11 -4.62 -14.13
N ILE A 271 5.44 -4.66 -14.05
CA ILE A 271 6.33 -3.96 -14.99
C ILE A 271 6.09 -4.46 -16.42
N ALA A 272 6.11 -5.78 -16.63
CA ALA A 272 5.88 -6.38 -17.94
C ALA A 272 4.50 -6.04 -18.52
N THR A 273 3.47 -5.97 -17.66
CA THR A 273 2.12 -5.58 -18.07
C THR A 273 2.07 -4.14 -18.55
N ILE A 274 2.68 -3.22 -17.79
CA ILE A 274 2.73 -1.79 -18.15
C ILE A 274 3.53 -1.56 -19.43
N GLU A 275 4.69 -2.22 -19.57
CA GLU A 275 5.52 -2.17 -20.79
C GLU A 275 4.74 -2.62 -22.04
N GLY A 276 3.93 -3.68 -21.90
CA GLY A 276 3.04 -4.17 -22.95
C GLY A 276 1.90 -3.19 -23.28
N ASP A 277 1.22 -2.66 -22.26
CA ASP A 277 0.10 -1.71 -22.43
C ASP A 277 0.56 -0.42 -23.13
N PHE A 278 1.77 0.06 -22.83
CA PHE A 278 2.37 1.23 -23.49
C PHE A 278 2.76 0.94 -24.93
N SER A 279 3.41 -0.20 -25.19
CA SER A 279 3.80 -0.63 -26.53
C SER A 279 2.60 -0.75 -27.48
N ASN A 280 1.47 -1.24 -26.98
CA ASN A 280 0.23 -1.34 -27.76
C ASN A 280 -0.39 0.03 -28.06
N THR A 281 -0.29 0.97 -27.11
CA THR A 281 -0.79 2.34 -27.30
C THR A 281 -0.02 3.06 -28.40
N VAL A 282 1.32 3.02 -28.38
CA VAL A 282 2.17 3.68 -29.39
C VAL A 282 1.92 3.11 -30.79
N ARG A 283 1.71 1.78 -30.91
CA ARG A 283 1.39 1.16 -32.20
C ARG A 283 0.05 1.60 -32.77
N GLY A 284 -0.99 1.67 -31.94
CA GLY A 284 -2.33 2.11 -32.35
C GLY A 284 -2.34 3.54 -32.92
N ASP A 285 -1.57 4.44 -32.32
CA ASP A 285 -1.45 5.83 -32.81
C ASP A 285 -0.79 5.91 -34.19
N THR A 286 0.25 5.10 -34.42
CA THR A 286 0.96 5.08 -35.71
C THR A 286 0.10 4.52 -36.85
N GLU A 287 -0.88 3.67 -36.56
CA GLU A 287 -1.84 3.16 -37.55
C GLU A 287 -2.95 4.18 -37.83
N ASN A 288 -3.45 4.90 -36.82
CA ASN A 288 -4.45 5.96 -37.00
C ASN A 288 -3.91 7.20 -37.71
N THR A 289 -2.62 7.52 -37.55
CA THR A 289 -1.99 8.70 -38.22
C THR A 289 -1.68 8.45 -39.71
N ARG A 290 -1.83 7.21 -40.20
CA ARG A 290 -1.58 6.82 -41.60
C ARG A 290 -2.86 6.67 -42.45
N GLN A 291 -4.03 6.97 -41.90
CA GLN A 291 -5.31 7.06 -42.62
C GLN A 291 -5.71 8.51 -42.83
#